data_AF-A0A146FTG9-F1
#
_entry.id   AF-A0A146FTG9-F1
#
_cell.length_a   1.000
_cell.length_b   1.000
_cell.length_c   1.000
_cell.angle_alpha   90.00
_cell.angle_beta   90.00
_cell.angle_gamma   90.00
#
_symmetry.space_group_name_H-M   'P 1'
#
loop_
_entity.id
_entity.type
_entity.pdbx_description
1 polymer ?
#
loop_
_entity_poly.entity_id
_entity_poly.type
_entity_poly.pdbx_seq_one_letter_code
_entity_poly.pdbx_strand_id
1 'polypeptide(L)'
;MEREIAELRRRLATGDQSQSVEANGSDELSQCSEDVFCPPDAAVASRARPLSAPLEPQPMATPLTMHRDGSILSQDDNPWRLEDVSLSRIRVARLFEQFFKYYHPFLPLLNPQKPPDEYLRRCPLQAWSIICVASRRAPSEPGLLSALSGPFSRLLWSTITGVPQDYRVVKALCLLCTWPLPTTSQRTDATFMLSGLMMQISMQLGLHRPVQAEEFTTFRMEVQGEAVKDRLQTWVICNIVAQNVATGYGQPPSTIYDWALEPASLRDADYQPSEDLKTRLRIEKFCDRVTKALYSSKPDPVEFISSEKLLIVQLLENELRDMEVEFGRDISNINMIHLRAAELHLRYFVFLGSSARSDDLTKLFIATTSFLGRVLDLETLPGELIGHATNYILQMIVSAAFALMKLLKSDFRRHIDFEHGKLLFNGAISAIRRISVMDHDRPVRLADILAQMWNAGSPEGPAGEDALQLKVRCRMSMSHVYDTVWRWRQRFRPMKSIEDPQATMANPSLPATAGPLTRQQQEEALADPGLIYPPNFDQGAFISEAGFSEVFDSLNWVFDGIPDTFVAPPVM
;
A
#
# COMPACT_ATOMS: atom_id res chain seq x y z
N MET A 1 2.47 41.78 -23.89
CA MET A 1 3.58 40.92 -23.46
C MET A 1 4.91 41.31 -24.11
N GLU A 2 5.20 40.95 -25.37
CA GLU A 2 6.54 41.18 -25.98
C GLU A 2 7.00 42.65 -25.98
N ARG A 3 6.10 43.61 -26.28
CA ARG A 3 6.42 45.05 -26.20
C ARG A 3 6.78 45.51 -24.79
N GLU A 4 6.16 44.97 -23.75
CA GLU A 4 6.49 45.30 -22.35
C GLU A 4 7.83 44.69 -21.94
N ILE A 5 8.15 43.49 -22.42
CA ILE A 5 9.46 42.85 -22.21
C ILE A 5 10.57 43.68 -22.88
N ALA A 6 10.32 44.25 -24.07
CA ALA A 6 11.24 45.17 -24.72
C ALA A 6 11.39 46.50 -23.93
N GLU A 7 10.28 47.07 -23.47
CA GLU A 7 10.24 48.32 -22.67
C GLU A 7 10.99 48.17 -21.33
N LEU A 8 10.77 47.07 -20.60
CA LEU A 8 11.46 46.78 -19.34
C LEU A 8 12.96 46.55 -19.54
N ARG A 9 13.36 45.80 -20.58
CA ARG A 9 14.78 45.63 -20.95
C ARG A 9 15.45 46.97 -21.28
N ARG A 10 14.72 47.89 -21.91
CA ARG A 10 15.22 49.25 -22.23
C ARG A 10 15.49 50.06 -20.97
N ARG A 11 14.57 50.04 -19.99
CA ARG A 11 14.71 50.78 -18.71
C ARG A 11 15.82 50.23 -17.82
N LEU A 12 16.01 48.90 -17.81
CA LEU A 12 17.13 48.27 -17.11
C LEU A 12 18.49 48.59 -17.74
N ALA A 13 18.54 48.84 -19.06
CA ALA A 13 19.76 49.21 -19.77
C ALA A 13 20.19 50.68 -19.57
N THR A 14 19.32 51.55 -19.05
CA THR A 14 19.60 52.99 -18.87
C THR A 14 20.07 53.40 -17.48
N GLY A 15 20.14 52.47 -16.51
CA GLY A 15 21.06 52.58 -15.37
C GLY A 15 20.79 53.65 -14.28
N ASP A 16 19.58 54.21 -14.18
CA ASP A 16 19.27 55.21 -13.15
C ASP A 16 19.00 54.59 -11.76
N GLN A 17 19.79 54.99 -10.75
CA GLN A 17 19.54 54.71 -9.33
C GLN A 17 19.98 55.89 -8.42
N SER A 18 19.03 56.39 -7.61
CA SER A 18 19.25 57.13 -6.33
C SER A 18 17.85 57.24 -5.65
N GLN A 19 17.58 56.90 -4.39
CA GLN A 19 18.20 57.24 -3.08
C GLN A 19 17.99 58.72 -2.69
N SER A 20 17.64 59.12 -1.45
CA SER A 20 17.23 58.42 -0.18
C SER A 20 16.31 59.41 0.64
N VAL A 21 15.99 59.42 1.96
CA VAL A 21 16.63 59.05 3.26
C VAL A 21 15.54 58.76 4.36
N GLU A 22 15.97 58.16 5.47
CA GLU A 22 15.43 58.03 6.86
C GLU A 22 14.89 59.33 7.54
N ALA A 23 14.39 59.41 8.80
CA ALA A 23 13.65 58.55 9.76
C ALA A 23 13.29 59.38 11.04
N ASN A 24 12.67 58.76 12.07
CA ASN A 24 12.17 59.35 13.36
C ASN A 24 10.89 60.22 13.22
N GLY A 25 9.99 60.33 14.22
CA GLY A 25 9.88 59.67 15.55
C GLY A 25 8.96 60.47 16.50
N SER A 26 8.36 59.81 17.52
CA SER A 26 7.47 60.37 18.59
C SER A 26 6.12 60.97 18.12
N ASP A 27 5.04 61.09 18.92
CA ASP A 27 4.61 60.32 20.11
C ASP A 27 3.09 60.48 20.38
N GLU A 28 2.53 59.56 21.19
CA GLU A 28 1.35 59.65 22.09
C GLU A 28 -0.04 60.26 21.68
N LEU A 29 -1.07 59.79 22.42
CA LEU A 29 -2.42 60.38 22.66
C LEU A 29 -3.45 60.39 21.48
N SER A 30 -4.78 60.48 21.69
CA SER A 30 -5.68 59.99 22.76
C SER A 30 -7.16 60.30 22.38
N GLN A 31 -8.15 59.61 22.99
CA GLN A 31 -9.58 60.02 23.07
C GLN A 31 -10.38 60.09 21.73
N CYS A 32 -11.72 60.05 21.68
CA CYS A 32 -12.71 59.36 22.54
C CYS A 32 -14.04 59.11 21.79
N SER A 33 -14.75 58.06 22.22
CA SER A 33 -16.20 57.91 22.48
C SER A 33 -17.32 58.60 21.65
N GLU A 34 -18.45 57.86 21.57
CA GLU A 34 -19.86 58.36 21.62
C GLU A 34 -20.41 59.14 20.38
N ASP A 35 -21.69 59.03 19.97
CA ASP A 35 -22.79 58.15 20.44
C ASP A 35 -23.86 57.87 19.35
N VAL A 36 -24.88 57.08 19.73
CA VAL A 36 -26.14 56.74 19.04
C VAL A 36 -26.83 57.86 18.25
N PHE A 37 -27.38 57.56 17.05
CA PHE A 37 -28.75 57.96 16.63
C PHE A 37 -29.28 57.15 15.41
N CYS A 38 -30.59 57.23 15.12
CA CYS A 38 -31.31 56.50 14.05
C CYS A 38 -32.38 57.40 13.33
N PRO A 39 -33.24 56.93 12.38
CA PRO A 39 -33.48 57.64 11.10
C PRO A 39 -34.88 58.29 10.95
N PRO A 40 -35.11 58.97 9.80
CA PRO A 40 -36.36 58.93 8.99
C PRO A 40 -36.02 58.67 7.49
N ASP A 41 -36.85 58.63 6.43
CA ASP A 41 -38.29 58.53 6.07
C ASP A 41 -38.34 58.15 4.55
N ALA A 42 -39.38 57.95 3.73
CA ALA A 42 -40.85 57.72 3.72
C ALA A 42 -41.17 57.13 2.31
N ALA A 43 -42.37 56.84 1.77
CA ALA A 43 -43.78 56.75 2.20
C ALA A 43 -44.44 55.70 1.24
N VAL A 44 -45.34 54.79 1.62
CA VAL A 44 -46.74 54.92 2.10
C VAL A 44 -47.78 55.35 1.03
N ALA A 45 -48.72 54.44 0.75
CA ALA A 45 -50.07 54.69 0.21
C ALA A 45 -51.05 53.63 0.76
N SER A 46 -52.36 53.92 0.88
CA SER A 46 -53.30 53.14 1.72
C SER A 46 -54.78 53.24 1.33
N ARG A 47 -55.58 52.18 1.56
CA ARG A 47 -57.02 52.21 1.94
C ARG A 47 -57.60 50.83 2.35
N ALA A 48 -58.80 50.78 2.95
CA ALA A 48 -59.36 49.56 3.58
C ALA A 48 -60.91 49.53 3.72
N ARG A 49 -61.46 48.31 4.02
CA ARG A 49 -62.80 47.97 4.61
C ARG A 49 -64.08 48.13 3.74
N PRO A 50 -65.26 47.53 4.10
CA PRO A 50 -65.56 46.25 4.82
C PRO A 50 -66.85 45.46 4.38
N LEU A 51 -67.21 44.37 5.11
CA LEU A 51 -68.56 43.84 5.54
C LEU A 51 -69.20 42.51 5.00
N SER A 52 -69.68 41.70 6.00
CA SER A 52 -70.87 40.79 6.06
C SER A 52 -70.82 39.28 5.65
N ALA A 53 -71.64 38.46 6.35
CA ALA A 53 -71.75 36.97 6.35
C ALA A 53 -73.24 36.49 6.34
N PRO A 54 -73.59 35.16 6.33
CA PRO A 54 -73.69 34.23 7.51
C PRO A 54 -73.12 32.79 7.26
N LEU A 55 -72.75 31.91 8.23
CA LEU A 55 -73.50 31.09 9.25
C LEU A 55 -74.54 30.11 8.64
N GLU A 56 -74.71 28.81 9.00
CA GLU A 56 -74.54 27.99 10.24
C GLU A 56 -74.13 26.50 9.91
N PRO A 57 -74.26 25.45 10.78
CA PRO A 57 -73.77 25.21 12.15
C PRO A 57 -72.92 23.91 12.32
N GLN A 58 -72.34 23.67 13.51
CA GLN A 58 -71.71 22.39 13.93
C GLN A 58 -72.58 21.57 14.92
N PRO A 59 -72.47 20.23 14.94
CA PRO A 59 -72.78 19.38 16.09
C PRO A 59 -71.52 18.99 16.90
N MET A 60 -71.73 18.47 18.13
CA MET A 60 -70.71 18.35 19.18
C MET A 60 -69.95 17.01 19.22
N ALA A 61 -68.83 16.99 19.95
CA ALA A 61 -67.99 15.80 20.16
C ALA A 61 -68.37 14.97 21.40
N THR A 62 -68.10 13.67 21.36
CA THR A 62 -67.94 12.74 22.51
C THR A 62 -67.08 11.53 22.04
N PRO A 63 -66.46 10.73 22.94
CA PRO A 63 -65.07 10.31 22.70
C PRO A 63 -64.82 8.79 22.53
N LEU A 64 -63.52 8.45 22.41
CA LEU A 64 -62.91 7.13 22.58
C LEU A 64 -63.09 6.09 21.45
N THR A 65 -62.28 6.23 20.40
CA THR A 65 -61.56 5.07 19.82
C THR A 65 -60.12 5.47 19.48
N MET A 66 -59.14 4.95 20.23
CA MET A 66 -57.74 5.02 19.81
C MET A 66 -57.50 4.01 18.67
N HIS A 67 -57.75 4.43 17.44
CA HIS A 67 -57.08 3.82 16.29
C HIS A 67 -55.60 4.19 16.37
N ARG A 68 -54.84 3.29 16.99
CA ARG A 68 -53.38 3.35 17.10
C ARG A 68 -52.80 3.01 15.73
N ASP A 69 -52.70 4.00 14.85
CA ASP A 69 -52.07 3.83 13.54
C ASP A 69 -50.66 3.24 13.71
N GLY A 70 -50.44 2.07 13.12
CA GLY A 70 -49.21 1.28 13.23
C GLY A 70 -48.01 1.86 12.50
N SER A 71 -48.02 3.17 12.19
CA SER A 71 -47.01 3.85 11.37
C SER A 71 -45.83 4.41 12.18
N ILE A 72 -45.50 3.78 13.31
CA ILE A 72 -44.22 3.98 14.04
C ILE A 72 -43.47 2.64 14.10
N LEU A 73 -43.39 1.96 12.96
CA LEU A 73 -42.54 0.79 12.76
C LEU A 73 -41.36 1.16 11.85
N SER A 74 -40.23 1.44 12.51
CA SER A 74 -38.87 1.17 12.04
C SER A 74 -38.52 1.54 10.58
N GLN A 75 -38.72 2.81 10.20
CA GLN A 75 -38.10 3.34 8.97
C GLN A 75 -36.56 3.27 9.01
N ASP A 76 -35.98 3.17 10.21
CA ASP A 76 -34.53 3.02 10.43
C ASP A 76 -33.97 1.60 10.25
N ASP A 77 -34.75 0.50 10.29
CA ASP A 77 -34.17 -0.87 10.36
C ASP A 77 -33.58 -1.43 9.05
N ASN A 78 -33.52 -0.62 7.98
CA ASN A 78 -32.98 -1.05 6.70
C ASN A 78 -31.51 -1.53 6.83
N PRO A 79 -31.20 -2.81 6.49
CA PRO A 79 -29.85 -3.32 6.54
C PRO A 79 -29.01 -2.72 5.40
N TRP A 80 -27.70 -2.60 5.63
CA TRP A 80 -26.76 -2.27 4.58
C TRP A 80 -26.77 -3.38 3.52
N ARG A 81 -26.69 -3.00 2.24
CA ARG A 81 -26.68 -3.94 1.11
C ARG A 81 -25.60 -3.54 0.10
N LEU A 82 -24.90 -4.53 -0.43
CA LEU A 82 -24.00 -4.41 -1.56
C LEU A 82 -24.27 -5.61 -2.48
N GLU A 83 -25.04 -5.36 -3.54
CA GLU A 83 -25.60 -6.39 -4.42
C GLU A 83 -26.35 -7.49 -3.63
N ASP A 84 -25.84 -8.72 -3.60
CA ASP A 84 -26.39 -9.87 -2.89
C ASP A 84 -26.04 -9.91 -1.39
N VAL A 85 -24.97 -9.22 -0.97
CA VAL A 85 -24.52 -9.21 0.43
C VAL A 85 -25.34 -8.22 1.25
N SER A 86 -25.87 -8.67 2.41
CA SER A 86 -26.57 -7.80 3.36
C SER A 86 -26.09 -7.93 4.80
N LEU A 87 -25.93 -6.79 5.47
CA LEU A 87 -25.45 -6.65 6.85
C LEU A 87 -26.47 -5.85 7.68
N SER A 88 -26.87 -6.37 8.84
CA SER A 88 -27.64 -5.59 9.81
C SER A 88 -26.78 -4.51 10.46
N ARG A 89 -27.39 -3.42 10.93
CA ARG A 89 -26.69 -2.30 11.59
C ARG A 89 -25.77 -2.75 12.73
N ILE A 90 -26.16 -3.78 13.48
CA ILE A 90 -25.37 -4.35 14.57
C ILE A 90 -24.07 -5.00 14.06
N ARG A 91 -24.11 -5.71 12.92
CA ARG A 91 -22.92 -6.30 12.27
C ARG A 91 -22.01 -5.21 11.72
N VAL A 92 -22.59 -4.20 11.06
CA VAL A 92 -21.88 -3.00 10.58
C VAL A 92 -21.16 -2.28 11.73
N ALA A 93 -21.84 -2.00 12.84
CA ALA A 93 -21.27 -1.29 13.98
C ALA A 93 -20.07 -2.03 14.59
N ARG A 94 -20.17 -3.36 14.77
CA ARG A 94 -19.06 -4.21 15.25
C ARG A 94 -17.86 -4.20 14.31
N LEU A 95 -18.09 -4.25 12.99
CA LEU A 95 -17.02 -4.19 11.99
C LEU A 95 -16.35 -2.80 11.95
N PHE A 96 -17.12 -1.72 12.14
CA PHE A 96 -16.56 -0.37 12.30
C PHE A 96 -15.74 -0.22 13.59
N GLU A 97 -16.23 -0.71 14.72
CA GLU A 97 -15.49 -0.75 15.99
C GLU A 97 -14.16 -1.52 15.82
N GLN A 98 -14.22 -2.70 15.18
CA GLN A 98 -13.05 -3.49 14.88
C GLN A 98 -12.04 -2.76 13.98
N PHE A 99 -12.52 -2.07 12.94
CA PHE A 99 -11.67 -1.25 12.07
C PHE A 99 -10.93 -0.16 12.88
N PHE A 100 -11.67 0.62 13.68
CA PHE A 100 -11.08 1.70 14.46
C PHE A 100 -10.16 1.21 15.58
N LYS A 101 -10.39 0.00 16.11
CA LYS A 101 -9.57 -0.59 17.17
C LYS A 101 -8.22 -1.15 16.69
N TYR A 102 -8.19 -1.87 15.56
CA TYR A 102 -6.99 -2.62 15.15
C TYR A 102 -6.34 -2.15 13.84
N TYR A 103 -7.10 -1.53 12.93
CA TYR A 103 -6.59 -1.12 11.61
C TYR A 103 -6.26 0.37 11.55
N HIS A 104 -7.17 1.24 12.03
CA HIS A 104 -6.97 2.70 12.05
C HIS A 104 -5.66 3.17 12.72
N PRO A 105 -5.10 2.53 13.78
CA PRO A 105 -3.80 2.92 14.33
C PRO A 105 -2.62 2.83 13.34
N PHE A 106 -2.70 1.99 12.30
CA PHE A 106 -1.69 1.96 11.23
C PHE A 106 -1.85 3.10 10.23
N LEU A 107 -3.07 3.60 10.05
CA LEU A 107 -3.43 4.57 9.02
C LEU A 107 -4.55 5.51 9.54
N PRO A 108 -4.23 6.53 10.35
CA PRO A 108 -5.21 7.36 11.05
C PRO A 108 -5.90 8.38 10.12
N LEU A 109 -6.67 7.87 9.15
CA LEU A 109 -7.23 8.62 8.02
C LEU A 109 -8.70 9.04 8.21
N LEU A 110 -9.40 8.36 9.12
CA LEU A 110 -10.83 8.51 9.36
C LEU A 110 -11.09 9.09 10.76
N ASN A 111 -12.31 9.58 11.01
CA ASN A 111 -12.71 10.08 12.32
C ASN A 111 -13.55 9.01 13.07
N PRO A 112 -13.09 8.48 14.21
CA PRO A 112 -13.80 7.45 14.98
C PRO A 112 -15.15 7.91 15.56
N GLN A 113 -15.37 9.21 15.71
CA GLN A 113 -16.61 9.78 16.29
C GLN A 113 -17.77 9.85 15.28
N LYS A 114 -17.53 9.52 14.00
CA LYS A 114 -18.55 9.53 12.95
C LYS A 114 -19.26 8.18 12.87
N PRO A 115 -20.61 8.13 12.96
CA PRO A 115 -21.35 6.88 12.89
C PRO A 115 -21.24 6.25 11.49
N PRO A 116 -21.34 4.91 11.36
CA PRO A 116 -21.18 4.21 10.07
C PRO A 116 -22.07 4.78 8.96
N ASP A 117 -23.30 5.16 9.27
CA ASP A 117 -24.26 5.70 8.31
C ASP A 117 -23.89 7.09 7.77
N GLU A 118 -23.01 7.86 8.44
CA GLU A 118 -22.44 9.05 7.82
C GLU A 118 -21.47 8.67 6.70
N TYR A 119 -20.66 7.63 6.90
CA TYR A 119 -19.76 7.14 5.85
C TYR A 119 -20.54 6.61 4.65
N LEU A 120 -21.54 5.74 4.86
CA LEU A 120 -22.34 5.17 3.76
C LEU A 120 -23.05 6.27 2.95
N ARG A 121 -23.68 7.23 3.63
CA ARG A 121 -24.39 8.36 3.00
C ARG A 121 -23.46 9.36 2.30
N ARG A 122 -22.19 9.46 2.70
CA ARG A 122 -21.22 10.39 2.08
C ARG A 122 -20.39 9.75 0.95
N CYS A 123 -19.99 8.49 1.09
CA CYS A 123 -19.26 7.76 0.07
C CYS A 123 -19.41 6.24 0.32
N PRO A 124 -20.27 5.54 -0.44
CA PRO A 124 -20.47 4.10 -0.28
C PRO A 124 -19.18 3.30 -0.41
N LEU A 125 -18.28 3.67 -1.34
CA LEU A 125 -16.98 3.02 -1.49
C LEU A 125 -16.14 3.12 -0.21
N GLN A 126 -16.07 4.31 0.40
CA GLN A 126 -15.34 4.52 1.66
C GLN A 126 -15.93 3.66 2.80
N ALA A 127 -17.26 3.58 2.90
CA ALA A 127 -17.94 2.78 3.90
C ALA A 127 -17.71 1.27 3.71
N TRP A 128 -17.78 0.77 2.47
CA TRP A 128 -17.53 -0.64 2.19
C TRP A 128 -16.03 -1.00 2.24
N SER A 129 -15.10 -0.07 2.00
CA SER A 129 -13.67 -0.30 2.27
C SER A 129 -13.43 -0.61 3.75
N ILE A 130 -14.07 0.14 4.67
CA ILE A 130 -13.97 -0.10 6.13
C ILE A 130 -14.45 -1.51 6.48
N ILE A 131 -15.61 -1.91 5.93
CA ILE A 131 -16.18 -3.25 6.12
C ILE A 131 -15.27 -4.36 5.54
N CYS A 132 -14.69 -4.17 4.36
CA CYS A 132 -13.78 -5.14 3.75
C CYS A 132 -12.47 -5.28 4.53
N VAL A 133 -11.91 -4.17 5.03
CA VAL A 133 -10.70 -4.21 5.86
C VAL A 133 -10.98 -4.88 7.21
N ALA A 134 -12.12 -4.60 7.85
CA ALA A 134 -12.50 -5.26 9.11
C ALA A 134 -12.77 -6.77 8.94
N SER A 135 -13.45 -7.19 7.87
CA SER A 135 -13.84 -8.59 7.67
C SER A 135 -12.66 -9.55 7.45
N ARG A 136 -11.45 -9.03 7.15
CA ARG A 136 -10.17 -9.76 7.18
C ARG A 136 -9.88 -10.50 8.49
N ARG A 137 -10.43 -10.04 9.63
CA ARG A 137 -10.20 -10.63 10.96
C ARG A 137 -11.48 -10.79 11.79
N ALA A 138 -12.61 -11.13 11.16
CA ALA A 138 -13.89 -11.29 11.85
C ALA A 138 -14.33 -12.77 12.01
N PRO A 139 -13.88 -13.51 13.04
CA PRO A 139 -14.34 -14.89 13.31
C PRO A 139 -15.86 -15.07 13.43
N SER A 140 -16.59 -14.02 13.80
CA SER A 140 -18.06 -14.02 13.86
C SER A 140 -18.74 -13.86 12.50
N GLU A 141 -17.96 -13.63 11.43
CA GLU A 141 -18.44 -13.33 10.08
C GLU A 141 -17.70 -14.20 9.02
N PRO A 142 -17.66 -15.54 9.18
CA PRO A 142 -16.90 -16.42 8.30
C PRO A 142 -17.37 -16.30 6.84
N GLY A 143 -16.42 -16.23 5.92
CA GLY A 143 -16.69 -16.07 4.48
C GLY A 143 -17.11 -14.67 4.02
N LEU A 144 -17.38 -13.72 4.93
CA LEU A 144 -17.88 -12.38 4.57
C LEU A 144 -16.95 -11.63 3.60
N LEU A 145 -15.63 -11.70 3.80
CA LEU A 145 -14.66 -11.05 2.89
C LEU A 145 -14.69 -11.66 1.48
N SER A 146 -14.88 -12.99 1.37
CA SER A 146 -14.99 -13.68 0.08
C SER A 146 -16.26 -13.24 -0.65
N ALA A 147 -17.41 -13.23 0.04
CA ALA A 147 -18.68 -12.76 -0.51
C ALA A 147 -18.64 -11.28 -0.96
N LEU A 148 -17.99 -10.41 -0.17
CA LEU A 148 -17.85 -8.99 -0.51
C LEU A 148 -16.90 -8.73 -1.68
N SER A 149 -15.85 -9.54 -1.88
CA SER A 149 -14.76 -9.21 -2.80
C SER A 149 -15.21 -8.96 -4.24
N GLY A 150 -16.22 -9.70 -4.73
CA GLY A 150 -16.79 -9.51 -6.06
C GLY A 150 -17.60 -8.21 -6.21
N PRO A 151 -18.71 -8.04 -5.45
CA PRO A 151 -19.51 -6.81 -5.43
C PRO A 151 -18.71 -5.55 -5.11
N PHE A 152 -17.76 -5.64 -4.17
CA PHE A 152 -16.91 -4.51 -3.81
C PHE A 152 -15.95 -4.12 -4.94
N SER A 153 -15.39 -5.09 -5.69
CA SER A 153 -14.59 -4.79 -6.87
C SER A 153 -15.40 -4.05 -7.95
N ARG A 154 -16.67 -4.42 -8.15
CA ARG A 154 -17.57 -3.71 -9.07
C ARG A 154 -17.86 -2.27 -8.60
N LEU A 155 -18.15 -2.10 -7.31
CA LEU A 155 -18.33 -0.77 -6.70
C LEU A 155 -17.08 0.11 -6.86
N LEU A 156 -15.88 -0.45 -6.62
CA LEU A 156 -14.60 0.24 -6.77
C LEU A 156 -14.39 0.77 -8.19
N TRP A 157 -14.45 -0.10 -9.20
CA TRP A 157 -14.19 0.31 -10.58
C TRP A 157 -15.26 1.27 -11.11
N SER A 158 -16.53 1.02 -10.79
CA SER A 158 -17.64 1.94 -11.12
C SER A 158 -17.43 3.33 -10.53
N THR A 159 -17.03 3.41 -9.25
CA THR A 159 -16.75 4.68 -8.56
C THR A 159 -15.52 5.39 -9.14
N ILE A 160 -14.47 4.67 -9.52
CA ILE A 160 -13.29 5.25 -10.18
C ILE A 160 -13.67 5.86 -11.53
N THR A 161 -14.52 5.20 -12.32
CA THR A 161 -15.00 5.74 -13.61
C THR A 161 -16.03 6.86 -13.48
N GLY A 162 -16.63 7.05 -12.30
CA GLY A 162 -17.59 8.12 -12.01
C GLY A 162 -16.91 9.47 -11.79
N VAL A 163 -16.58 10.18 -12.87
CA VAL A 163 -16.05 11.55 -12.83
C VAL A 163 -17.21 12.55 -12.66
N PRO A 164 -17.11 13.57 -11.78
CA PRO A 164 -16.03 13.85 -10.84
C PRO A 164 -16.14 13.07 -9.51
N GLN A 165 -15.00 12.67 -8.96
CA GLN A 165 -14.90 11.92 -7.71
C GLN A 165 -14.87 12.85 -6.46
N ASP A 166 -15.38 12.38 -5.32
CA ASP A 166 -15.18 13.00 -4.00
C ASP A 166 -13.81 12.60 -3.43
N TYR A 167 -13.15 13.45 -2.62
CA TYR A 167 -11.89 13.12 -1.93
C TYR A 167 -12.02 11.92 -0.95
N ARG A 168 -13.24 11.53 -0.59
CA ARG A 168 -13.54 10.26 0.11
C ARG A 168 -13.22 9.02 -0.72
N VAL A 169 -13.25 9.12 -2.05
CA VAL A 169 -12.75 8.07 -2.97
C VAL A 169 -11.24 7.91 -2.80
N VAL A 170 -10.49 9.02 -2.71
CA VAL A 170 -9.05 8.98 -2.35
C VAL A 170 -8.87 8.29 -1.00
N LYS A 171 -9.67 8.64 0.03
CA LYS A 171 -9.60 7.96 1.33
C LYS A 171 -9.86 6.46 1.24
N ALA A 172 -10.80 6.03 0.40
CA ALA A 172 -11.07 4.62 0.16
C ALA A 172 -9.89 3.92 -0.55
N LEU A 173 -9.24 4.58 -1.50
CA LEU A 173 -8.05 4.08 -2.19
C LEU A 173 -6.84 3.95 -1.23
N CYS A 174 -6.63 4.90 -0.31
CA CYS A 174 -5.59 4.78 0.73
C CYS A 174 -5.76 3.49 1.55
N LEU A 175 -6.99 3.16 1.97
CA LEU A 175 -7.28 1.93 2.71
C LEU A 175 -6.98 0.68 1.89
N LEU A 176 -7.40 0.65 0.62
CA LEU A 176 -7.17 -0.49 -0.27
C LEU A 176 -5.71 -0.67 -0.66
N CYS A 177 -4.94 0.41 -0.76
CA CYS A 177 -3.51 0.33 -1.01
C CYS A 177 -2.72 -0.16 0.23
N THR A 178 -3.27 0.07 1.44
CA THR A 178 -2.69 -0.37 2.71
C THR A 178 -3.06 -1.82 3.04
N TRP A 179 -4.31 -2.20 2.76
CA TRP A 179 -4.86 -3.56 2.92
C TRP A 179 -5.69 -3.93 1.68
N PRO A 180 -5.08 -4.45 0.61
CA PRO A 180 -5.78 -4.81 -0.62
C PRO A 180 -6.75 -5.97 -0.40
N LEU A 181 -7.64 -6.20 -1.37
CA LEU A 181 -8.42 -7.44 -1.41
C LEU A 181 -7.47 -8.65 -1.49
N PRO A 182 -7.79 -9.80 -0.87
CA PRO A 182 -6.97 -10.99 -0.98
C PRO A 182 -6.85 -11.43 -2.44
N THR A 183 -5.62 -11.70 -2.88
CA THR A 183 -5.35 -12.30 -4.19
C THR A 183 -4.54 -13.57 -4.01
N THR A 184 -4.71 -14.51 -4.94
CA THR A 184 -3.84 -15.68 -5.07
C THR A 184 -2.59 -15.37 -5.88
N SER A 185 -2.57 -14.27 -6.67
CA SER A 185 -1.51 -13.94 -7.62
C SER A 185 -1.14 -12.45 -7.65
N GLN A 186 0.16 -12.16 -7.87
CA GLN A 186 0.70 -10.83 -8.12
C GLN A 186 0.23 -10.24 -9.47
N ARG A 187 -0.23 -11.06 -10.44
CA ARG A 187 -0.80 -10.60 -11.73
C ARG A 187 -2.15 -9.91 -11.55
N THR A 188 -2.94 -10.32 -10.57
CA THR A 188 -4.29 -9.79 -10.26
C THR A 188 -4.28 -8.66 -9.23
N ASP A 189 -3.10 -8.26 -8.77
CA ASP A 189 -2.91 -7.27 -7.70
C ASP A 189 -2.80 -5.85 -8.28
N ALA A 190 -3.90 -5.10 -8.19
CA ALA A 190 -4.02 -3.75 -8.71
C ALA A 190 -3.38 -2.66 -7.80
N THR A 191 -2.76 -3.01 -6.66
CA THR A 191 -2.35 -2.07 -5.60
C THR A 191 -1.49 -0.90 -6.12
N PHE A 192 -0.47 -1.18 -6.94
CA PHE A 192 0.38 -0.12 -7.49
C PHE A 192 -0.36 0.81 -8.47
N MET A 193 -1.29 0.27 -9.27
CA MET A 193 -2.16 1.05 -10.17
C MET A 193 -3.13 1.94 -9.37
N LEU A 194 -3.76 1.39 -8.33
CA LEU A 194 -4.66 2.12 -7.45
C LEU A 194 -3.93 3.23 -6.67
N SER A 195 -2.67 3.01 -6.28
CA SER A 195 -1.82 4.06 -5.68
C SER A 195 -1.47 5.18 -6.67
N GLY A 196 -1.30 4.86 -7.96
CA GLY A 196 -1.16 5.87 -9.01
C GLY A 196 -2.44 6.72 -9.16
N LEU A 197 -3.59 6.06 -9.30
CA LEU A 197 -4.90 6.72 -9.39
C LEU A 197 -5.21 7.57 -8.15
N MET A 198 -4.89 7.08 -6.95
CA MET A 198 -5.01 7.80 -5.68
C MET A 198 -4.26 9.15 -5.72
N MET A 199 -3.01 9.17 -6.18
CA MET A 199 -2.23 10.41 -6.29
C MET A 199 -2.77 11.35 -7.37
N GLN A 200 -3.19 10.83 -8.54
CA GLN A 200 -3.75 11.66 -9.61
C GLN A 200 -5.08 12.32 -9.21
N ILE A 201 -6.01 11.56 -8.62
CA ILE A 201 -7.29 12.10 -8.11
C ILE A 201 -7.03 13.09 -6.96
N SER A 202 -6.03 12.84 -6.10
CA SER A 202 -5.63 13.79 -5.04
C SER A 202 -5.16 15.14 -5.59
N MET A 203 -4.37 15.12 -6.68
CA MET A 203 -3.89 16.34 -7.32
C MET A 203 -5.03 17.08 -8.02
N GLN A 204 -5.88 16.36 -8.78
CA GLN A 204 -7.05 16.92 -9.46
C GLN A 204 -8.05 17.59 -8.48
N LEU A 205 -8.19 17.06 -7.26
CA LEU A 205 -9.03 17.62 -6.20
C LEU A 205 -8.33 18.69 -5.34
N GLY A 206 -7.14 19.16 -5.72
CA GLY A 206 -6.40 20.19 -5.01
C GLY A 206 -5.94 19.81 -3.60
N LEU A 207 -5.86 18.51 -3.26
CA LEU A 207 -5.44 18.08 -1.91
C LEU A 207 -4.00 18.47 -1.59
N HIS A 208 -3.15 18.54 -2.62
CA HIS A 208 -1.77 18.99 -2.57
C HIS A 208 -1.59 20.51 -2.32
N ARG A 209 -2.66 21.31 -2.49
CA ARG A 209 -2.69 22.75 -2.20
C ARG A 209 -3.91 23.08 -1.33
N PRO A 210 -3.97 22.56 -0.09
CA PRO A 210 -5.21 22.56 0.69
C PRO A 210 -5.63 23.96 1.18
N VAL A 211 -4.67 24.89 1.34
CA VAL A 211 -4.92 26.31 1.65
C VAL A 211 -5.36 27.10 0.41
N GLN A 212 -4.96 26.67 -0.78
CA GLN A 212 -5.29 27.29 -2.08
C GLN A 212 -6.24 26.40 -2.89
N ALA A 213 -7.12 25.66 -2.20
CA ALA A 213 -8.01 24.69 -2.84
C ALA A 213 -8.94 25.33 -3.88
N GLU A 214 -9.25 26.63 -3.74
CA GLU A 214 -10.04 27.41 -4.69
C GLU A 214 -9.39 27.53 -6.08
N GLU A 215 -8.06 27.43 -6.20
CA GLU A 215 -7.37 27.44 -7.51
C GLU A 215 -7.69 26.20 -8.38
N PHE A 216 -8.30 25.18 -7.77
CA PHE A 216 -8.65 23.90 -8.40
C PHE A 216 -10.17 23.71 -8.59
N THR A 217 -10.97 24.76 -8.39
CA THR A 217 -12.44 24.74 -8.54
C THR A 217 -12.97 26.07 -9.05
N THR A 218 -14.03 26.05 -9.85
CA THR A 218 -14.72 27.27 -10.33
C THR A 218 -15.63 27.90 -9.28
N PHE A 219 -15.76 27.29 -8.11
CA PHE A 219 -16.63 27.74 -7.02
C PHE A 219 -15.78 28.11 -5.80
N ARG A 220 -16.09 29.26 -5.18
CA ARG A 220 -15.54 29.57 -3.86
C ARG A 220 -15.85 28.43 -2.91
N MET A 221 -14.81 27.95 -2.24
CA MET A 221 -14.84 26.77 -1.40
C MET A 221 -14.45 27.27 -0.01
N GLU A 222 -15.46 27.71 0.76
CA GLU A 222 -15.34 28.11 2.17
C GLU A 222 -15.08 26.90 3.08
N VAL A 223 -14.04 26.15 2.73
CA VAL A 223 -13.43 25.09 3.52
C VAL A 223 -12.69 25.77 4.65
N GLN A 224 -13.39 25.99 5.76
CA GLN A 224 -12.81 26.52 6.99
C GLN A 224 -12.71 25.44 8.07
N GLY A 225 -11.75 25.59 8.98
CA GLY A 225 -11.54 24.67 10.11
C GLY A 225 -11.33 23.21 9.69
N GLU A 226 -12.09 22.31 10.32
CA GLU A 226 -11.96 20.84 10.21
C GLU A 226 -11.91 20.30 8.77
N ALA A 227 -12.59 20.95 7.81
CA ALA A 227 -12.59 20.49 6.43
C ALA A 227 -11.23 20.72 5.72
N VAL A 228 -10.43 21.71 6.13
CA VAL A 228 -9.05 21.91 5.66
C VAL A 228 -8.15 20.84 6.29
N LYS A 229 -8.30 20.63 7.60
CA LYS A 229 -7.53 19.66 8.38
C LYS A 229 -7.73 18.23 7.85
N ASP A 230 -8.97 17.87 7.52
CA ASP A 230 -9.30 16.56 6.92
C ASP A 230 -8.69 16.38 5.52
N ARG A 231 -8.61 17.45 4.70
CA ARG A 231 -7.94 17.44 3.39
C ARG A 231 -6.42 17.34 3.52
N LEU A 232 -5.81 18.10 4.44
CA LEU A 232 -4.38 18.02 4.79
C LEU A 232 -3.99 16.63 5.27
N GLN A 233 -4.74 16.06 6.22
CA GLN A 233 -4.52 14.72 6.73
C GLN A 233 -4.66 13.65 5.62
N THR A 234 -5.59 13.84 4.69
CA THR A 234 -5.70 13.00 3.49
C THR A 234 -4.42 13.07 2.66
N TRP A 235 -3.92 14.28 2.36
CA TRP A 235 -2.73 14.48 1.53
C TRP A 235 -1.44 13.92 2.16
N VAL A 236 -1.24 14.15 3.46
CA VAL A 236 -0.16 13.52 4.26
C VAL A 236 -0.20 11.99 4.09
N ILE A 237 -1.38 11.39 4.27
CA ILE A 237 -1.55 9.95 4.22
C ILE A 237 -1.45 9.38 2.79
N CYS A 238 -1.87 10.12 1.76
CA CYS A 238 -1.66 9.71 0.36
C CYS A 238 -0.17 9.52 0.05
N ASN A 239 0.67 10.45 0.50
CA ASN A 239 2.12 10.36 0.30
C ASN A 239 2.73 9.21 1.10
N ILE A 240 2.29 9.00 2.35
CA ILE A 240 2.71 7.85 3.17
C ILE A 240 2.36 6.52 2.48
N VAL A 241 1.14 6.38 1.96
CA VAL A 241 0.69 5.17 1.24
C VAL A 241 1.48 4.99 -0.05
N ALA A 242 1.67 6.05 -0.84
CA ALA A 242 2.43 6.01 -2.09
C ALA A 242 3.89 5.61 -1.89
N GLN A 243 4.56 6.10 -0.83
CA GLN A 243 5.93 5.69 -0.49
C GLN A 243 6.00 4.21 -0.13
N ASN A 244 5.10 3.75 0.75
CA ASN A 244 5.06 2.36 1.21
C ASN A 244 4.76 1.38 0.06
N VAL A 245 3.78 1.68 -0.80
CA VAL A 245 3.45 0.88 -1.98
C VAL A 245 4.60 0.88 -2.99
N ALA A 246 5.24 2.01 -3.27
CA ALA A 246 6.37 2.03 -4.18
C ALA A 246 7.56 1.21 -3.65
N THR A 247 7.91 1.41 -2.37
CA THR A 247 9.01 0.72 -1.69
C THR A 247 8.80 -0.80 -1.69
N GLY A 248 7.64 -1.28 -1.23
CA GLY A 248 7.33 -2.71 -1.10
C GLY A 248 7.19 -3.46 -2.43
N TYR A 249 6.86 -2.76 -3.53
CA TYR A 249 6.77 -3.34 -4.88
C TYR A 249 8.07 -3.17 -5.72
N GLY A 250 9.08 -2.49 -5.17
CA GLY A 250 10.34 -2.21 -5.87
C GLY A 250 10.18 -1.27 -7.07
N GLN A 251 9.39 -0.21 -6.90
CA GLN A 251 9.00 0.75 -7.94
C GLN A 251 9.33 2.19 -7.51
N PRO A 252 9.47 3.15 -8.44
CA PRO A 252 9.62 4.56 -8.10
C PRO A 252 8.34 5.13 -7.45
N PRO A 253 8.45 5.92 -6.36
CA PRO A 253 7.30 6.56 -5.73
C PRO A 253 6.77 7.73 -6.56
N SER A 254 5.45 7.93 -6.49
CA SER A 254 4.75 9.12 -7.02
C SER A 254 4.51 10.16 -5.92
N THR A 255 5.43 10.24 -4.95
CA THR A 255 5.35 11.13 -3.78
C THR A 255 5.72 12.56 -4.13
N ILE A 256 5.08 13.50 -3.43
CA ILE A 256 5.28 14.94 -3.56
C ILE A 256 5.47 15.53 -2.16
N TYR A 257 6.68 15.39 -1.64
CA TYR A 257 7.14 16.04 -0.41
C TYR A 257 7.65 17.44 -0.74
N ASP A 258 6.72 18.39 -0.87
CA ASP A 258 7.02 19.81 -1.06
C ASP A 258 6.65 20.67 0.16
N TRP A 259 6.79 21.99 0.02
CA TRP A 259 6.56 22.99 1.08
C TRP A 259 5.20 22.84 1.78
N ALA A 260 4.15 22.35 1.10
CA ALA A 260 2.83 22.17 1.71
C ALA A 260 2.80 21.05 2.78
N LEU A 261 3.87 20.24 2.87
CA LEU A 261 4.09 19.21 3.88
C LEU A 261 5.23 19.56 4.85
N GLU A 262 5.65 20.83 4.93
CA GLU A 262 6.64 21.30 5.91
C GLU A 262 6.00 21.94 7.16
N PRO A 263 6.63 21.84 8.35
CA PRO A 263 6.02 22.22 9.63
C PRO A 263 5.49 23.66 9.71
N ALA A 264 6.10 24.60 8.96
CA ALA A 264 5.60 25.96 8.85
C ALA A 264 4.21 25.99 8.20
N SER A 265 4.10 25.53 6.95
CA SER A 265 2.85 25.59 6.18
C SER A 265 1.72 24.73 6.76
N LEU A 266 2.02 23.65 7.49
CA LEU A 266 1.02 22.91 8.26
C LEU A 266 0.44 23.75 9.42
N ARG A 267 1.32 24.42 10.19
CA ARG A 267 0.92 25.32 11.29
C ARG A 267 0.18 26.55 10.78
N ASP A 268 0.62 27.12 9.67
CA ASP A 268 0.01 28.31 9.05
C ASP A 268 -1.40 27.99 8.50
N ALA A 269 -1.73 26.70 8.30
CA ALA A 269 -3.06 26.18 7.99
C ALA A 269 -3.87 25.69 9.22
N ASP A 270 -3.43 26.03 10.45
CA ASP A 270 -3.99 25.56 11.72
C ASP A 270 -4.11 24.01 11.84
N TYR A 271 -3.23 23.28 11.14
CA TYR A 271 -3.22 21.82 11.17
C TYR A 271 -2.01 21.28 11.92
N GLN A 272 -2.30 20.60 13.04
CA GLN A 272 -1.30 19.88 13.83
C GLN A 272 -1.60 18.38 13.70
N PRO A 273 -0.84 17.63 12.88
CA PRO A 273 -0.93 16.17 12.87
C PRO A 273 -0.51 15.61 14.24
N SER A 274 -1.05 14.46 14.62
CA SER A 274 -0.59 13.74 15.82
C SER A 274 0.89 13.37 15.72
N GLU A 275 1.59 13.26 16.85
CA GLU A 275 3.02 12.92 16.87
C GLU A 275 3.32 11.59 16.14
N ASP A 276 2.46 10.59 16.30
CA ASP A 276 2.59 9.32 15.57
C ASP A 276 2.53 9.51 14.04
N LEU A 277 1.71 10.45 13.54
CA LEU A 277 1.60 10.75 12.11
C LEU A 277 2.77 11.62 11.61
N LYS A 278 3.28 12.55 12.44
CA LYS A 278 4.52 13.30 12.15
C LYS A 278 5.73 12.36 12.03
N THR A 279 5.88 11.44 12.99
CA THR A 279 6.94 10.41 13.00
C THR A 279 6.84 9.50 11.78
N ARG A 280 5.64 9.02 11.42
CA ARG A 280 5.43 8.29 10.15
C ARG A 280 5.84 9.12 8.95
N LEU A 281 5.36 10.36 8.83
CA LEU A 281 5.69 11.22 7.69
C LEU A 281 7.20 11.46 7.55
N ARG A 282 7.94 11.63 8.65
CA ARG A 282 9.40 11.76 8.63
C ARG A 282 10.12 10.49 8.20
N ILE A 283 9.65 9.32 8.65
CA ILE A 283 10.16 8.01 8.19
C ILE A 283 9.97 7.88 6.67
N GLU A 284 8.80 8.23 6.12
CA GLU A 284 8.57 8.12 4.67
C GLU A 284 9.35 9.17 3.85
N LYS A 285 9.53 10.40 4.37
CA LYS A 285 10.45 11.39 3.76
C LYS A 285 11.90 10.88 3.72
N PHE A 286 12.32 10.07 4.70
CA PHE A 286 13.63 9.40 4.68
C PHE A 286 13.67 8.27 3.65
N CYS A 287 12.65 7.41 3.56
CA CYS A 287 12.54 6.39 2.51
C CYS A 287 12.65 6.99 1.08
N ASP A 288 12.04 8.16 0.86
CA ASP A 288 12.12 8.91 -0.40
C ASP A 288 13.54 9.43 -0.69
N ARG A 289 14.24 9.98 0.32
CA ARG A 289 15.65 10.39 0.17
C ARG A 289 16.56 9.20 -0.15
N VAL A 290 16.40 8.08 0.55
CA VAL A 290 17.12 6.82 0.26
C VAL A 290 16.84 6.35 -1.17
N THR A 291 15.57 6.39 -1.61
CA THR A 291 15.18 6.03 -2.98
C THR A 291 15.88 6.89 -4.03
N LYS A 292 15.80 8.22 -3.87
CA LYS A 292 16.38 9.18 -4.82
C LYS A 292 17.91 9.12 -4.87
N ALA A 293 18.56 8.95 -3.72
CA ALA A 293 20.01 8.99 -3.61
C ALA A 293 20.70 7.68 -4.03
N LEU A 294 20.09 6.51 -3.74
CA LEU A 294 20.71 5.20 -4.02
C LEU A 294 20.13 4.49 -5.26
N TYR A 295 18.81 4.56 -5.46
CA TYR A 295 18.10 3.68 -6.41
C TYR A 295 17.62 4.36 -7.72
N SER A 296 17.75 5.68 -7.87
CA SER A 296 17.43 6.39 -9.12
C SER A 296 18.53 6.35 -10.19
N SER A 297 19.74 5.88 -9.86
CA SER A 297 20.85 5.74 -10.82
C SER A 297 20.81 4.40 -11.55
N LYS A 298 21.43 4.31 -12.75
CA LYS A 298 21.64 3.03 -13.46
C LYS A 298 22.33 2.05 -12.49
N PRO A 299 21.76 0.85 -12.23
CA PRO A 299 22.34 -0.09 -11.28
C PRO A 299 23.46 -0.92 -11.93
N ASP A 300 24.51 -0.23 -12.39
CA ASP A 300 25.69 -0.87 -12.97
C ASP A 300 26.53 -1.52 -11.86
N PRO A 301 26.72 -2.85 -11.84
CA PRO A 301 27.23 -3.54 -10.66
C PRO A 301 28.70 -3.23 -10.35
N VAL A 302 29.51 -2.88 -11.35
CA VAL A 302 30.93 -2.55 -11.15
C VAL A 302 31.07 -1.19 -10.46
N GLU A 303 30.27 -0.22 -10.88
CA GLU A 303 30.33 1.16 -10.38
C GLU A 303 29.32 1.45 -9.25
N PHE A 304 28.48 0.48 -8.86
CA PHE A 304 27.37 0.75 -7.93
C PHE A 304 27.82 1.20 -6.54
N ILE A 305 28.97 0.73 -6.07
CA ILE A 305 29.51 1.08 -4.75
C ILE A 305 30.73 2.00 -4.94
N SER A 306 30.45 3.20 -5.47
CA SER A 306 31.45 4.28 -5.59
C SER A 306 31.71 4.97 -4.25
N SER A 307 32.86 5.64 -4.12
CA SER A 307 33.20 6.43 -2.92
C SER A 307 32.17 7.52 -2.63
N GLU A 308 31.61 8.14 -3.68
CA GLU A 308 30.52 9.12 -3.57
C GLU A 308 29.26 8.49 -2.97
N LYS A 309 28.83 7.33 -3.47
CA LYS A 309 27.67 6.62 -2.93
C LYS A 309 27.90 6.13 -1.49
N LEU A 310 29.14 5.78 -1.12
CA LEU A 310 29.47 5.46 0.27
C LEU A 310 29.39 6.68 1.21
N LEU A 311 29.77 7.88 0.75
CA LEU A 311 29.54 9.12 1.51
C LEU A 311 28.04 9.45 1.65
N ILE A 312 27.26 9.24 0.60
CA ILE A 312 25.79 9.37 0.62
C ILE A 312 25.17 8.37 1.62
N VAL A 313 25.61 7.11 1.63
CA VAL A 313 25.18 6.11 2.62
C VAL A 313 25.54 6.55 4.04
N GLN A 314 26.75 7.07 4.28
CA GLN A 314 27.16 7.57 5.60
C GLN A 314 26.31 8.76 6.08
N LEU A 315 25.90 9.66 5.17
CA LEU A 315 24.99 10.76 5.50
C LEU A 315 23.60 10.23 5.91
N LEU A 316 23.07 9.25 5.18
CA LEU A 316 21.80 8.58 5.49
C LEU A 316 21.88 7.72 6.76
N GLU A 317 23.02 7.08 7.04
CA GLU A 317 23.28 6.36 8.31
C GLU A 317 23.27 7.31 9.52
N ASN A 318 23.73 8.55 9.35
CA ASN A 318 23.71 9.56 10.41
C ASN A 318 22.29 10.13 10.60
N GLU A 319 21.59 10.50 9.52
CA GLU A 319 20.20 10.98 9.62
C GLU A 319 19.26 9.95 10.26
N LEU A 320 19.43 8.66 9.92
CA LEU A 320 18.67 7.57 10.55
C LEU A 320 18.95 7.49 12.06
N ARG A 321 20.22 7.62 12.48
CA ARG A 321 20.61 7.59 13.90
C ARG A 321 20.08 8.81 14.66
N ASP A 322 20.10 9.98 14.04
CA ASP A 322 19.55 11.20 14.63
C ASP A 322 18.02 11.07 14.80
N MET A 323 17.33 10.43 13.84
CA MET A 323 15.92 10.04 13.98
C MET A 323 15.69 9.02 15.11
N GLU A 324 16.53 7.99 15.26
CA GLU A 324 16.44 7.03 16.38
C GLU A 324 16.59 7.73 17.75
N VAL A 325 17.53 8.67 17.86
CA VAL A 325 17.77 9.43 19.09
C VAL A 325 16.62 10.38 19.41
N GLU A 326 16.09 11.08 18.40
CA GLU A 326 14.99 12.04 18.57
C GLU A 326 13.65 11.36 18.88
N PHE A 327 13.34 10.24 18.22
CA PHE A 327 12.12 9.47 18.50
C PHE A 327 12.19 8.69 19.83
N GLY A 328 13.40 8.41 20.32
CA GLY A 328 13.66 7.96 21.69
C GLY A 328 12.91 6.69 22.09
N ARG A 329 12.29 6.72 23.27
CA ARG A 329 11.53 5.59 23.85
C ARG A 329 10.03 5.67 23.62
N ASP A 330 9.53 6.84 23.24
CA ASP A 330 8.09 7.16 23.16
C ASP A 330 7.49 6.82 21.78
N ILE A 331 8.34 6.42 20.83
CA ILE A 331 7.96 5.91 19.51
C ILE A 331 7.02 4.69 19.60
N SER A 332 5.83 4.80 19.03
CA SER A 332 4.84 3.73 19.05
C SER A 332 5.33 2.44 18.37
N ASN A 333 4.74 1.31 18.78
CA ASN A 333 5.01 -0.02 18.22
C ASN A 333 4.95 -0.04 16.68
N ILE A 334 3.99 0.69 16.09
CA ILE A 334 3.79 0.77 14.65
C ILE A 334 4.85 1.68 13.99
N ASN A 335 5.26 2.76 14.64
CA ASN A 335 6.34 3.61 14.12
C ASN A 335 7.71 2.92 14.18
N MET A 336 8.02 2.18 15.24
CA MET A 336 9.28 1.43 15.36
C MET A 336 9.46 0.39 14.24
N ILE A 337 8.42 -0.38 13.88
CA ILE A 337 8.55 -1.38 12.81
C ILE A 337 8.73 -0.74 11.42
N HIS A 338 8.13 0.42 11.15
CA HIS A 338 8.38 1.15 9.90
C HIS A 338 9.77 1.81 9.88
N LEU A 339 10.29 2.28 11.02
CA LEU A 339 11.67 2.79 11.14
C LEU A 339 12.69 1.69 10.80
N ARG A 340 12.48 0.47 11.31
CA ARG A 340 13.31 -0.71 10.95
C ARG A 340 13.12 -1.16 9.49
N ALA A 341 11.93 -0.98 8.91
CA ALA A 341 11.72 -1.19 7.47
C ALA A 341 12.50 -0.16 6.63
N ALA A 342 12.55 1.10 7.06
CA ALA A 342 13.32 2.15 6.42
C ALA A 342 14.83 1.91 6.52
N GLU A 343 15.31 1.38 7.65
CA GLU A 343 16.68 0.88 7.78
C GLU A 343 16.99 -0.23 6.75
N LEU A 344 16.10 -1.23 6.61
CA LEU A 344 16.26 -2.26 5.57
C LEU A 344 16.30 -1.68 4.15
N HIS A 345 15.43 -0.72 3.85
CA HIS A 345 15.40 -0.04 2.57
C HIS A 345 16.72 0.70 2.26
N LEU A 346 17.35 1.32 3.28
CA LEU A 346 18.73 1.84 3.17
C LEU A 346 19.73 0.70 2.92
N ARG A 347 19.69 -0.37 3.72
CA ARG A 347 20.72 -1.43 3.73
C ARG A 347 20.77 -2.31 2.48
N TYR A 348 19.65 -2.51 1.78
CA TYR A 348 19.62 -3.41 0.60
C TYR A 348 20.46 -2.94 -0.61
N PHE A 349 21.04 -1.73 -0.59
CA PHE A 349 21.99 -1.26 -1.61
C PHE A 349 23.18 -2.21 -1.81
N VAL A 350 23.59 -2.91 -0.73
CA VAL A 350 24.75 -3.82 -0.71
C VAL A 350 24.64 -4.97 -1.72
N PHE A 351 23.43 -5.40 -2.08
CA PHE A 351 23.23 -6.47 -3.07
C PHE A 351 23.44 -6.02 -4.53
N LEU A 352 23.41 -4.70 -4.82
CA LEU A 352 23.42 -4.21 -6.20
C LEU A 352 24.82 -4.20 -6.83
N GLY A 353 25.88 -4.06 -6.02
CA GLY A 353 27.28 -4.08 -6.47
C GLY A 353 27.83 -5.48 -6.77
N SER A 354 28.97 -5.53 -7.46
CA SER A 354 29.71 -6.77 -7.77
C SER A 354 30.46 -7.37 -6.57
N SER A 355 30.80 -6.56 -5.57
CA SER A 355 31.55 -6.97 -4.38
C SER A 355 31.01 -6.25 -3.14
N ALA A 356 30.38 -7.02 -2.26
CA ALA A 356 29.80 -6.51 -1.02
C ALA A 356 30.87 -6.40 0.07
N ARG A 357 31.04 -5.22 0.68
CA ARG A 357 31.96 -5.02 1.82
C ARG A 357 31.45 -5.79 3.04
N SER A 358 32.35 -6.47 3.76
CA SER A 358 32.01 -7.23 4.98
C SER A 358 31.33 -6.35 6.06
N ASP A 359 31.74 -5.09 6.18
CA ASP A 359 31.09 -4.06 7.02
C ASP A 359 29.61 -3.86 6.64
N ASP A 360 29.32 -3.64 5.36
CA ASP A 360 27.95 -3.41 4.88
C ASP A 360 27.07 -4.67 4.99
N LEU A 361 27.65 -5.87 4.81
CA LEU A 361 26.96 -7.13 5.07
C LEU A 361 26.66 -7.36 6.56
N THR A 362 27.59 -6.97 7.45
CA THR A 362 27.39 -7.03 8.91
C THR A 362 26.26 -6.08 9.33
N LYS A 363 26.28 -4.84 8.81
CA LYS A 363 25.23 -3.84 9.02
C LYS A 363 23.87 -4.31 8.47
N LEU A 364 23.83 -4.95 7.30
CA LEU A 364 22.61 -5.55 6.76
C LEU A 364 22.10 -6.69 7.66
N PHE A 365 22.98 -7.58 8.14
CA PHE A 365 22.58 -8.65 9.06
C PHE A 365 21.92 -8.08 10.33
N ILE A 366 22.56 -7.09 10.97
CA ILE A 366 22.04 -6.42 12.18
C ILE A 366 20.67 -5.77 11.92
N ALA A 367 20.51 -5.02 10.82
CA ALA A 367 19.22 -4.43 10.45
C ALA A 367 18.13 -5.49 10.21
N THR A 368 18.51 -6.61 9.58
CA THR A 368 17.60 -7.73 9.26
C THR A 368 17.16 -8.50 10.50
N THR A 369 18.09 -8.78 11.42
CA THR A 369 17.75 -9.43 12.70
C THR A 369 16.99 -8.49 13.64
N SER A 370 17.30 -7.19 13.65
CA SER A 370 16.57 -6.17 14.40
C SER A 370 15.13 -6.00 13.91
N PHE A 371 14.91 -5.91 12.59
CA PHE A 371 13.56 -5.88 12.01
C PHE A 371 12.78 -7.17 12.29
N LEU A 372 13.35 -8.35 12.04
CA LEU A 372 12.63 -9.62 12.25
C LEU A 372 12.42 -9.94 13.73
N GLY A 373 13.36 -9.61 14.62
CA GLY A 373 13.13 -9.68 16.07
C GLY A 373 11.93 -8.82 16.48
N ARG A 374 11.84 -7.59 15.94
CA ARG A 374 10.70 -6.71 16.18
C ARG A 374 9.38 -7.24 15.61
N VAL A 375 9.39 -8.08 14.57
CA VAL A 375 8.19 -8.76 14.07
C VAL A 375 7.69 -9.78 15.11
N LEU A 376 8.59 -10.52 15.76
CA LEU A 376 8.21 -11.51 16.80
C LEU A 376 7.74 -10.87 18.11
N ASP A 377 8.30 -9.71 18.49
CA ASP A 377 7.72 -8.87 19.56
C ASP A 377 6.24 -8.59 19.28
N LEU A 378 5.92 -8.17 18.05
CA LEU A 378 4.57 -7.76 17.65
C LEU A 378 3.61 -8.95 17.40
N GLU A 379 4.15 -10.16 17.25
CA GLU A 379 3.40 -11.43 17.22
C GLU A 379 3.04 -11.90 18.64
N THR A 380 3.89 -11.62 19.63
CA THR A 380 3.71 -12.03 21.03
C THR A 380 3.05 -10.96 21.93
N LEU A 381 3.08 -9.69 21.54
CA LEU A 381 2.47 -8.58 22.29
C LEU A 381 0.92 -8.64 22.30
N PRO A 382 0.27 -8.24 23.42
CA PRO A 382 -1.18 -8.13 23.48
C PRO A 382 -1.75 -7.19 22.40
N GLY A 383 -2.79 -7.65 21.68
CA GLY A 383 -3.48 -6.88 20.64
C GLY A 383 -3.36 -7.41 19.22
N GLU A 384 -2.64 -8.51 18.99
CA GLU A 384 -2.51 -9.19 17.69
C GLU A 384 -2.06 -8.29 16.52
N LEU A 385 -1.08 -7.40 16.77
CA LEU A 385 -0.72 -6.35 15.82
C LEU A 385 -0.24 -6.90 14.47
N ILE A 386 0.53 -8.00 14.46
CA ILE A 386 0.93 -8.70 13.22
C ILE A 386 -0.28 -9.24 12.45
N GLY A 387 -1.34 -9.71 13.12
CA GLY A 387 -2.55 -10.20 12.46
C GLY A 387 -3.29 -9.13 11.66
N HIS A 388 -3.05 -7.85 11.95
CA HIS A 388 -3.69 -6.68 11.34
C HIS A 388 -2.73 -5.84 10.46
N ALA A 389 -1.50 -6.32 10.28
CA ALA A 389 -0.42 -5.60 9.59
C ALA A 389 -0.77 -5.20 8.14
N THR A 390 -0.12 -4.13 7.67
CA THR A 390 -0.28 -3.61 6.30
C THR A 390 0.42 -4.51 5.28
N ASN A 391 0.01 -4.41 4.01
CA ASN A 391 0.65 -5.12 2.90
C ASN A 391 2.14 -4.75 2.75
N TYR A 392 2.53 -3.51 3.10
CA TYR A 392 3.93 -3.09 3.13
C TYR A 392 4.73 -3.86 4.18
N ILE A 393 4.23 -3.97 5.42
CA ILE A 393 4.93 -4.73 6.47
C ILE A 393 5.06 -6.21 6.09
N LEU A 394 4.03 -6.81 5.49
CA LEU A 394 4.13 -8.15 4.88
C LEU A 394 5.27 -8.24 3.86
N GLN A 395 5.32 -7.31 2.90
CA GLN A 395 6.37 -7.27 1.87
C GLN A 395 7.77 -7.13 2.48
N MET A 396 7.92 -6.32 3.55
CA MET A 396 9.20 -6.14 4.23
C MET A 396 9.60 -7.35 5.10
N ILE A 397 8.67 -8.10 5.68
CA ILE A 397 8.95 -9.40 6.34
C ILE A 397 9.45 -10.42 5.33
N VAL A 398 8.79 -10.52 4.17
CA VAL A 398 9.22 -11.40 3.06
C VAL A 398 10.60 -11.00 2.55
N SER A 399 10.83 -9.69 2.38
CA SER A 399 12.13 -9.11 1.98
C SER A 399 13.24 -9.46 2.98
N ALA A 400 13.00 -9.23 4.27
CA ALA A 400 13.96 -9.54 5.34
C ALA A 400 14.25 -11.04 5.44
N ALA A 401 13.25 -11.90 5.27
CA ALA A 401 13.44 -13.36 5.23
C ALA A 401 14.32 -13.79 4.04
N PHE A 402 14.12 -13.21 2.85
CA PHE A 402 14.99 -13.46 1.69
C PHE A 402 16.42 -12.95 1.92
N ALA A 403 16.60 -11.73 2.43
CA ALA A 403 17.91 -11.19 2.76
C ALA A 403 18.67 -12.06 3.78
N LEU A 404 17.99 -12.46 4.86
CA LEU A 404 18.55 -13.32 5.91
C LEU A 404 18.93 -14.70 5.36
N MET A 405 18.09 -15.30 4.51
CA MET A 405 18.42 -16.57 3.85
C MET A 405 19.62 -16.44 2.89
N LYS A 406 19.74 -15.35 2.12
CA LYS A 406 20.92 -15.10 1.25
C LYS A 406 22.19 -15.03 2.11
N LEU A 407 22.18 -14.28 3.22
CA LEU A 407 23.31 -14.18 4.14
C LEU A 407 23.70 -15.55 4.74
N LEU A 408 22.72 -16.27 5.31
CA LEU A 408 22.93 -17.56 5.99
C LEU A 408 23.36 -18.70 5.04
N LYS A 409 22.98 -18.65 3.75
CA LYS A 409 23.41 -19.63 2.74
C LYS A 409 24.67 -19.24 1.96
N SER A 410 25.15 -18.00 2.08
CA SER A 410 26.41 -17.54 1.51
C SER A 410 27.62 -17.86 2.39
N ASP A 411 28.84 -17.64 1.89
CA ASP A 411 30.06 -17.75 2.71
C ASP A 411 30.15 -16.70 3.83
N PHE A 412 29.34 -15.65 3.78
CA PHE A 412 29.26 -14.68 4.88
C PHE A 412 28.77 -15.30 6.19
N ARG A 413 28.08 -16.46 6.14
CA ARG A 413 27.61 -17.25 7.30
C ARG A 413 28.70 -17.55 8.36
N ARG A 414 29.98 -17.48 7.98
CA ARG A 414 31.13 -17.68 8.87
C ARG A 414 31.33 -16.54 9.89
N HIS A 415 30.66 -15.40 9.70
CA HIS A 415 30.84 -14.17 10.49
C HIS A 415 29.59 -13.74 11.27
N ILE A 416 28.53 -14.55 11.27
CA ILE A 416 27.21 -14.23 11.84
C ILE A 416 26.66 -15.39 12.67
N ASP A 417 25.76 -15.10 13.61
CA ASP A 417 25.05 -16.13 14.36
C ASP A 417 24.02 -16.83 13.46
N PHE A 418 24.38 -18.05 13.05
CA PHE A 418 23.55 -18.86 12.17
C PHE A 418 22.26 -19.36 12.83
N GLU A 419 22.31 -19.73 14.12
CA GLU A 419 21.15 -20.30 14.81
C GLU A 419 20.16 -19.21 15.25
N HIS A 420 20.63 -18.02 15.65
CA HIS A 420 19.77 -16.85 15.83
C HIS A 420 19.12 -16.41 14.51
N GLY A 421 19.89 -16.35 13.41
CA GLY A 421 19.34 -16.05 12.09
C GLY A 421 18.29 -17.07 11.64
N LYS A 422 18.55 -18.36 11.86
CA LYS A 422 17.61 -19.47 11.57
C LYS A 422 16.35 -19.41 12.45
N LEU A 423 16.46 -19.03 13.73
CA LEU A 423 15.30 -18.80 14.59
C LEU A 423 14.40 -17.68 14.01
N LEU A 424 14.99 -16.52 13.70
CA LEU A 424 14.26 -15.38 13.14
C LEU A 424 13.66 -15.67 11.75
N PHE A 425 14.35 -16.45 10.91
CA PHE A 425 13.82 -16.87 9.61
C PHE A 425 12.56 -17.76 9.75
N ASN A 426 12.57 -18.73 10.68
CA ASN A 426 11.39 -19.56 10.95
C ASN A 426 10.25 -18.73 11.60
N GLY A 427 10.59 -17.78 12.48
CA GLY A 427 9.63 -16.82 13.02
C GLY A 427 8.98 -15.94 11.93
N ALA A 428 9.75 -15.47 10.95
CA ALA A 428 9.22 -14.72 9.81
C ALA A 428 8.18 -15.53 9.01
N ILE A 429 8.40 -16.85 8.84
CA ILE A 429 7.43 -17.77 8.21
C ILE A 429 6.15 -17.90 9.07
N SER A 430 6.26 -17.92 10.41
CA SER A 430 5.08 -17.85 11.31
C SER A 430 4.30 -16.55 11.10
N ALA A 431 4.97 -15.41 11.21
CA ALA A 431 4.37 -14.09 11.07
C ALA A 431 3.68 -13.88 9.71
N ILE A 432 4.29 -14.35 8.60
CA ILE A 432 3.67 -14.31 7.26
C ILE A 432 2.38 -15.16 7.23
N ARG A 433 2.39 -16.37 7.79
CA ARG A 433 1.16 -17.19 7.92
C ARG A 433 0.13 -16.52 8.82
N ARG A 434 0.54 -15.83 9.90
CA ARG A 434 -0.35 -15.07 10.79
C ARG A 434 -0.94 -13.81 10.15
N ILE A 435 -0.34 -13.31 9.05
CA ILE A 435 -0.88 -12.22 8.21
C ILE A 435 -1.90 -12.74 7.17
N SER A 436 -1.88 -14.03 6.80
CA SER A 436 -2.87 -14.64 5.90
C SER A 436 -4.30 -14.48 6.38
N VAL A 437 -5.24 -14.20 5.47
CA VAL A 437 -6.66 -13.93 5.74
C VAL A 437 -7.63 -14.83 4.97
N MET A 438 -7.15 -15.59 3.98
CA MET A 438 -7.92 -16.58 3.23
C MET A 438 -7.05 -17.79 2.89
N ASP A 439 -7.67 -18.97 2.78
CA ASP A 439 -6.99 -20.20 2.41
C ASP A 439 -6.30 -20.07 1.04
N HIS A 440 -5.04 -20.51 0.98
CA HIS A 440 -4.16 -20.39 -0.19
C HIS A 440 -3.96 -18.94 -0.72
N ASP A 441 -4.16 -17.92 0.12
CA ASP A 441 -3.83 -16.56 -0.24
C ASP A 441 -2.31 -16.34 -0.43
N ARG A 442 -1.96 -15.20 -1.04
CA ARG A 442 -0.58 -14.83 -1.33
C ARG A 442 0.34 -14.92 -0.08
N PRO A 443 0.00 -14.38 1.11
CA PRO A 443 0.77 -14.62 2.35
C PRO A 443 1.11 -16.10 2.61
N VAL A 444 0.13 -17.01 2.64
CA VAL A 444 0.41 -18.45 2.89
C VAL A 444 1.34 -19.03 1.81
N ARG A 445 1.05 -18.74 0.52
CA ARG A 445 1.90 -19.20 -0.59
C ARG A 445 3.35 -18.68 -0.48
N LEU A 446 3.55 -17.45 0.01
CA LEU A 446 4.88 -16.86 0.25
C LEU A 446 5.64 -17.56 1.39
N ALA A 447 4.95 -17.90 2.48
CA ALA A 447 5.54 -18.62 3.61
C ALA A 447 5.99 -20.05 3.22
N ASP A 448 5.16 -20.75 2.45
CA ASP A 448 5.45 -22.11 1.99
C ASP A 448 6.61 -22.13 0.97
N ILE A 449 6.66 -21.11 0.09
CA ILE A 449 7.80 -20.88 -0.80
C ILE A 449 9.08 -20.63 0.01
N LEU A 450 9.07 -19.75 1.02
CA LEU A 450 10.25 -19.49 1.87
C LEU A 450 10.73 -20.77 2.58
N ALA A 451 9.81 -21.60 3.08
CA ALA A 451 10.14 -22.90 3.67
C ALA A 451 10.78 -23.87 2.66
N GLN A 452 10.24 -23.97 1.44
CA GLN A 452 10.82 -24.80 0.37
C GLN A 452 12.21 -24.29 -0.06
N MET A 453 12.37 -22.98 -0.19
CA MET A 453 13.65 -22.34 -0.54
C MET A 453 14.71 -22.48 0.55
N TRP A 454 14.30 -22.54 1.82
CA TRP A 454 15.18 -22.86 2.94
C TRP A 454 15.61 -24.33 2.94
N ASN A 455 14.68 -25.26 2.73
CA ASN A 455 14.96 -26.70 2.81
C ASN A 455 15.69 -27.27 1.58
N ALA A 456 15.59 -26.65 0.41
CA ALA A 456 16.41 -27.04 -0.72
C ALA A 456 17.90 -26.77 -0.46
N GLY A 457 18.73 -27.79 -0.69
CA GLY A 457 20.18 -27.71 -0.56
C GLY A 457 20.78 -26.60 -1.42
N SER A 458 21.93 -26.09 -0.99
CA SER A 458 22.70 -25.08 -1.72
C SER A 458 22.86 -25.46 -3.20
N PRO A 459 22.84 -24.51 -4.14
CA PRO A 459 23.00 -24.82 -5.54
C PRO A 459 24.39 -25.43 -5.79
N GLU A 460 24.42 -26.64 -6.36
CA GLU A 460 25.57 -27.16 -7.09
C GLU A 460 25.65 -26.40 -8.44
N GLY A 461 25.90 -25.10 -8.35
CA GLY A 461 26.17 -24.26 -9.52
C GLY A 461 27.57 -24.55 -10.08
N PRO A 462 27.84 -24.14 -11.33
CA PRO A 462 29.22 -24.09 -11.83
C PRO A 462 30.06 -23.25 -10.86
N ALA A 463 31.24 -23.77 -10.50
CA ALA A 463 32.04 -23.21 -9.41
C ALA A 463 32.46 -21.76 -9.70
N GLY A 464 31.78 -20.79 -9.09
CA GLY A 464 32.08 -19.36 -9.23
C GLY A 464 30.90 -18.39 -9.09
N GLU A 465 29.63 -18.82 -9.20
CA GLU A 465 28.51 -17.88 -8.98
C GLU A 465 28.34 -17.52 -7.49
N ASP A 466 28.59 -16.25 -7.14
CA ASP A 466 28.25 -15.72 -5.82
C ASP A 466 26.73 -15.67 -5.61
N ALA A 467 26.28 -16.22 -4.47
CA ALA A 467 24.89 -16.23 -4.05
C ALA A 467 24.34 -14.83 -3.68
N LEU A 468 25.23 -13.88 -3.33
CA LEU A 468 24.87 -12.52 -2.94
C LEU A 468 24.72 -11.58 -4.14
N GLN A 469 25.63 -11.64 -5.12
CA GLN A 469 25.50 -10.94 -6.40
C GLN A 469 24.13 -11.19 -7.05
N LEU A 470 23.49 -10.16 -7.58
CA LEU A 470 22.20 -10.26 -8.28
C LEU A 470 22.36 -10.42 -9.81
N LYS A 471 21.26 -10.79 -10.48
CA LYS A 471 21.03 -10.71 -11.92
C LYS A 471 19.91 -9.71 -12.22
N VAL A 472 18.79 -9.77 -11.49
CA VAL A 472 17.76 -8.71 -11.50
C VAL A 472 18.21 -7.53 -10.64
N ARG A 473 18.26 -6.31 -11.20
CA ARG A 473 18.68 -5.08 -10.50
C ARG A 473 17.72 -3.88 -10.62
N CYS A 474 16.72 -3.95 -11.50
CA CYS A 474 15.85 -2.82 -11.85
C CYS A 474 14.57 -2.76 -10.99
N ARG A 475 14.64 -3.15 -9.71
CA ARG A 475 13.52 -3.13 -8.75
C ARG A 475 13.91 -2.48 -7.42
N MET A 476 14.85 -1.52 -7.48
CA MET A 476 15.36 -0.76 -6.32
C MET A 476 15.81 -1.71 -5.19
N SER A 477 15.54 -1.36 -3.92
CA SER A 477 15.83 -2.18 -2.74
C SER A 477 15.27 -3.63 -2.79
N MET A 478 14.14 -3.84 -3.47
CA MET A 478 13.48 -5.15 -3.62
C MET A 478 14.09 -6.03 -4.71
N SER A 479 15.10 -5.56 -5.44
CA SER A 479 15.76 -6.34 -6.51
C SER A 479 16.27 -7.70 -6.04
N HIS A 480 16.75 -7.79 -4.80
CA HIS A 480 17.26 -9.04 -4.23
C HIS A 480 16.17 -10.11 -4.03
N VAL A 481 14.92 -9.71 -3.79
CA VAL A 481 13.75 -10.60 -3.72
C VAL A 481 13.43 -11.14 -5.10
N TYR A 482 13.23 -10.25 -6.08
CA TYR A 482 12.89 -10.63 -7.45
C TYR A 482 13.99 -11.49 -8.12
N ASP A 483 15.27 -11.20 -7.87
CA ASP A 483 16.40 -12.04 -8.29
C ASP A 483 16.34 -13.45 -7.68
N THR A 484 16.11 -13.55 -6.38
CA THR A 484 16.10 -14.83 -5.65
C THR A 484 14.94 -15.72 -6.10
N VAL A 485 13.77 -15.11 -6.31
CA VAL A 485 12.58 -15.75 -6.91
C VAL A 485 12.83 -16.18 -8.35
N TRP A 486 13.45 -15.33 -9.18
CA TRP A 486 13.76 -15.64 -10.57
C TRP A 486 14.74 -16.82 -10.69
N ARG A 487 15.80 -16.86 -9.87
CA ARG A 487 16.74 -18.00 -9.83
C ARG A 487 16.06 -19.30 -9.42
N TRP A 488 15.13 -19.24 -8.46
CA TRP A 488 14.36 -20.40 -8.07
C TRP A 488 13.52 -20.96 -9.22
N ARG A 489 12.80 -20.08 -9.94
CA ARG A 489 12.06 -20.47 -11.14
C ARG A 489 12.96 -21.13 -12.18
N GLN A 490 14.16 -20.60 -12.43
CA GLN A 490 15.11 -21.23 -13.36
C GLN A 490 15.62 -22.60 -12.88
N ARG A 491 15.86 -22.80 -11.57
CA ARG A 491 16.30 -24.09 -11.00
C ARG A 491 15.24 -25.20 -11.09
N PHE A 492 13.96 -24.84 -11.05
CA PHE A 492 12.84 -25.80 -11.02
C PHE A 492 11.89 -25.70 -12.23
N ARG A 493 12.30 -25.01 -13.30
CA ARG A 493 11.68 -25.13 -14.63
C ARG A 493 11.78 -26.60 -15.08
N PRO A 494 10.68 -27.29 -15.42
CA PRO A 494 10.74 -28.60 -16.03
C PRO A 494 11.52 -28.51 -17.35
N MET A 495 12.60 -29.27 -17.48
CA MET A 495 13.35 -29.33 -18.72
C MET A 495 12.44 -29.97 -19.78
N LYS A 496 11.89 -29.16 -20.69
CA LYS A 496 11.20 -29.68 -21.87
C LYS A 496 12.20 -30.56 -22.62
N SER A 497 11.88 -31.85 -22.75
CA SER A 497 12.63 -32.72 -23.65
C SER A 497 12.54 -32.14 -25.05
N ILE A 498 13.69 -31.70 -25.58
CA ILE A 498 13.81 -31.40 -27.00
C ILE A 498 13.76 -32.75 -27.70
N GLU A 499 12.58 -33.11 -28.20
CA GLU A 499 12.47 -34.21 -29.16
C GLU A 499 13.21 -33.78 -30.42
N ASP A 500 14.34 -34.43 -30.71
CA ASP A 500 15.18 -34.09 -31.86
C ASP A 500 14.36 -34.14 -33.16
N PRO A 501 14.29 -33.06 -33.96
CA PRO A 501 13.59 -33.04 -35.24
C PRO A 501 14.22 -33.90 -36.35
N GLN A 502 15.05 -34.90 -36.01
CA GLN A 502 15.84 -35.73 -36.92
C GLN A 502 15.39 -37.20 -36.96
N ALA A 503 14.10 -37.48 -36.76
CA ALA A 503 13.51 -38.82 -36.80
C ALA A 503 12.42 -39.03 -37.88
N THR A 504 12.23 -38.08 -38.81
CA THR A 504 11.15 -38.10 -39.82
C THR A 504 11.61 -37.86 -41.26
N MET A 505 12.76 -38.43 -41.65
CA MET A 505 13.13 -38.64 -43.06
C MET A 505 12.23 -39.73 -43.68
N ALA A 506 11.01 -39.35 -44.10
CA ALA A 506 10.03 -40.28 -44.66
C ALA A 506 10.42 -40.76 -46.06
N ASN A 507 10.46 -42.08 -46.25
CA ASN A 507 10.75 -42.73 -47.53
C ASN A 507 9.43 -42.95 -48.31
N PRO A 508 9.19 -42.34 -49.50
CA PRO A 508 7.86 -42.31 -50.11
C PRO A 508 7.63 -43.43 -51.14
N SER A 509 6.92 -44.50 -50.75
CA SER A 509 6.47 -45.55 -51.70
C SER A 509 5.14 -46.23 -51.34
N LEU A 510 4.10 -45.93 -52.12
CA LEU A 510 2.92 -46.78 -52.44
C LEU A 510 1.88 -47.08 -51.32
N PRO A 511 0.61 -47.47 -51.67
CA PRO A 511 -0.55 -47.11 -50.86
C PRO A 511 -1.47 -48.26 -50.36
N ALA A 512 -2.14 -47.97 -49.24
CA ALA A 512 -3.50 -48.34 -48.84
C ALA A 512 -4.13 -49.71 -49.23
N THR A 513 -4.36 -50.54 -48.22
CA THR A 513 -5.51 -51.48 -48.12
C THR A 513 -6.03 -51.54 -46.68
N ALA A 514 -7.30 -51.91 -46.48
CA ALA A 514 -8.00 -51.86 -45.18
C ALA A 514 -8.17 -53.24 -44.51
N GLY A 515 -8.37 -53.29 -43.19
CA GLY A 515 -8.72 -54.51 -42.43
C GLY A 515 -8.58 -54.34 -40.90
N PRO A 516 -9.48 -54.87 -40.04
CA PRO A 516 -9.45 -54.63 -38.59
C PRO A 516 -9.25 -55.90 -37.71
N LEU A 517 -9.05 -55.69 -36.39
CA LEU A 517 -9.01 -56.70 -35.30
C LEU A 517 -7.70 -57.57 -35.30
N THR A 518 -7.24 -58.23 -34.21
CA THR A 518 -7.85 -58.55 -32.90
C THR A 518 -6.80 -58.75 -31.77
N ARG A 519 -7.17 -58.41 -30.52
CA ARG A 519 -6.85 -59.04 -29.20
C ARG A 519 -5.91 -60.28 -29.14
N GLN A 520 -4.90 -60.28 -28.25
CA GLN A 520 -4.62 -61.36 -27.26
C GLN A 520 -3.51 -61.05 -26.21
N GLN A 521 -3.68 -61.62 -25.00
CA GLN A 521 -2.77 -62.00 -23.87
C GLN A 521 -1.49 -61.20 -23.55
N GLN A 522 -1.09 -60.90 -22.29
CA GLN A 522 -1.38 -61.38 -20.91
C GLN A 522 -0.71 -62.70 -20.46
N GLU A 523 0.33 -62.57 -19.62
CA GLU A 523 0.88 -63.45 -18.57
C GLU A 523 2.02 -62.62 -17.89
N GLU A 524 2.15 -62.31 -16.59
CA GLU A 524 1.62 -62.77 -15.29
C GLU A 524 2.44 -63.88 -14.59
N ALA A 525 3.09 -63.54 -13.46
CA ALA A 525 3.83 -64.46 -12.58
C ALA A 525 3.93 -63.91 -11.14
N LEU A 526 3.83 -64.78 -10.12
CA LEU A 526 3.70 -64.47 -8.68
C LEU A 526 4.35 -65.58 -7.83
N ALA A 527 4.73 -65.40 -6.54
CA ALA A 527 4.75 -64.20 -5.68
C ALA A 527 6.19 -63.97 -5.13
N ASP A 528 6.58 -63.82 -3.85
CA ASP A 528 5.90 -63.82 -2.53
C ASP A 528 6.69 -62.89 -1.53
N PRO A 529 6.61 -62.91 -0.17
CA PRO A 529 6.36 -61.64 0.55
C PRO A 529 7.43 -61.17 1.54
N GLY A 530 7.45 -59.87 1.81
CA GLY A 530 8.29 -59.24 2.85
C GLY A 530 7.62 -58.03 3.50
N LEU A 531 6.97 -58.23 4.66
CA LEU A 531 6.22 -57.18 5.37
C LEU A 531 7.14 -56.20 6.14
N ILE A 532 7.41 -55.03 5.55
CA ILE A 532 7.73 -53.80 6.31
C ILE A 532 6.97 -52.64 5.66
N TYR A 533 5.97 -52.10 6.38
CA TYR A 533 5.40 -50.79 6.05
C TYR A 533 6.31 -49.68 6.60
N PRO A 534 6.88 -48.79 5.77
CA PRO A 534 7.36 -47.51 6.25
C PRO A 534 6.15 -46.61 6.63
N PRO A 535 6.30 -45.67 7.57
CA PRO A 535 5.21 -44.75 7.91
C PRO A 535 4.96 -43.76 6.76
N ASN A 536 3.68 -43.52 6.44
CA ASN A 536 3.29 -42.39 5.60
C ASN A 536 3.57 -41.08 6.34
N PHE A 537 4.76 -40.53 6.16
CA PHE A 537 4.95 -39.09 6.23
C PHE A 537 4.36 -38.49 4.97
N ASP A 538 3.35 -37.63 5.14
CA ASP A 538 2.70 -36.92 4.04
C ASP A 538 3.73 -35.96 3.41
N GLN A 539 4.24 -36.32 2.21
CA GLN A 539 5.25 -35.52 1.52
C GLN A 539 4.58 -34.26 0.96
N GLY A 540 4.66 -33.18 1.76
CA GLY A 540 4.04 -31.89 1.46
C GLY A 540 4.24 -31.46 0.01
N ALA A 541 3.12 -31.29 -0.70
CA ALA A 541 3.08 -31.15 -2.15
C ALA A 541 4.02 -30.03 -2.64
N PHE A 542 4.96 -30.40 -3.50
CA PHE A 542 5.90 -29.45 -4.12
C PHE A 542 5.12 -28.46 -5.00
N ILE A 543 5.30 -27.16 -4.79
CA ILE A 543 4.56 -26.14 -5.54
C ILE A 543 5.05 -26.16 -7.00
N SER A 544 4.13 -26.38 -7.94
CA SER A 544 4.43 -26.42 -9.38
C SER A 544 4.96 -25.08 -9.90
N GLU A 545 5.70 -25.06 -11.03
CA GLU A 545 6.24 -23.79 -11.58
C GLU A 545 5.13 -22.75 -11.82
N ALA A 546 3.96 -23.18 -12.31
CA ALA A 546 2.79 -22.33 -12.47
C ALA A 546 2.34 -21.75 -11.11
N GLY A 547 2.21 -22.60 -10.09
CA GLY A 547 1.85 -22.21 -8.73
C GLY A 547 2.89 -21.31 -8.06
N PHE A 548 4.17 -21.40 -8.43
CA PHE A 548 5.22 -20.50 -7.96
C PHE A 548 5.16 -19.15 -8.70
N SER A 549 5.05 -19.18 -10.03
CA SER A 549 5.10 -17.98 -10.87
C SER A 549 3.96 -17.02 -10.56
N GLU A 550 2.75 -17.51 -10.27
CA GLU A 550 1.61 -16.66 -9.90
C GLU A 550 1.89 -15.72 -8.72
N VAL A 551 2.69 -16.14 -7.74
CA VAL A 551 2.86 -15.46 -6.44
C VAL A 551 3.68 -14.18 -6.54
N PHE A 552 4.54 -14.07 -7.56
CA PHE A 552 5.51 -12.98 -7.74
C PHE A 552 5.48 -12.35 -9.13
N ASP A 553 5.01 -13.05 -10.15
CA ASP A 553 5.08 -12.56 -11.52
C ASP A 553 3.96 -11.54 -11.81
N SER A 554 4.37 -10.38 -12.29
CA SER A 554 3.50 -9.24 -12.64
C SER A 554 3.42 -9.02 -14.15
N LEU A 555 4.26 -9.69 -14.95
CA LEU A 555 4.57 -9.29 -16.32
C LEU A 555 4.65 -10.43 -17.35
N ASN A 556 4.65 -11.72 -16.98
CA ASN A 556 4.61 -12.84 -17.95
C ASN A 556 3.54 -12.62 -19.04
N TRP A 557 2.35 -12.11 -18.67
CA TRP A 557 1.23 -11.85 -19.60
C TRP A 557 1.53 -10.81 -20.70
N VAL A 558 2.57 -10.00 -20.54
CA VAL A 558 3.07 -9.03 -21.55
C VAL A 558 3.99 -9.71 -22.56
N PHE A 559 4.57 -10.85 -22.19
CA PHE A 559 5.57 -11.60 -22.96
C PHE A 559 5.10 -12.99 -23.41
N ASP A 560 3.93 -13.46 -22.95
CA ASP A 560 3.25 -14.65 -23.44
C ASP A 560 3.06 -14.58 -24.97
N GLY A 561 3.84 -15.39 -25.70
CA GLY A 561 3.85 -15.42 -27.17
C GLY A 561 5.17 -14.95 -27.82
N ILE A 562 6.07 -14.30 -27.06
CA ILE A 562 7.45 -14.08 -27.52
C ILE A 562 8.25 -15.37 -27.24
N PRO A 563 8.95 -15.97 -28.22
CA PRO A 563 9.84 -17.10 -27.95
C PRO A 563 10.99 -16.66 -27.05
N ASP A 564 11.37 -17.54 -26.10
CA ASP A 564 12.30 -17.25 -24.99
C ASP A 564 13.79 -17.13 -25.43
N THR A 565 14.06 -16.47 -26.56
CA THR A 565 15.40 -16.26 -27.14
C THR A 565 16.09 -15.02 -26.56
N PHE A 566 15.99 -14.81 -25.25
CA PHE A 566 16.88 -13.92 -24.50
C PHE A 566 18.23 -14.62 -24.23
N VAL A 567 18.90 -15.03 -25.31
CA VAL A 567 20.35 -15.20 -25.31
C VAL A 567 20.92 -13.81 -25.12
N ALA A 568 21.55 -13.55 -23.97
CA ALA A 568 22.23 -12.28 -23.74
C ALA A 568 23.27 -12.07 -24.86
N PRO A 569 23.40 -10.86 -25.44
CA PRO A 569 24.44 -10.62 -26.43
C PRO A 569 25.80 -10.96 -25.82
N PRO A 570 26.68 -11.67 -26.54
CA PRO A 570 27.99 -12.01 -26.02
C PRO A 570 28.75 -10.72 -25.69
N VAL A 571 29.35 -10.68 -24.50
CA VAL A 571 30.21 -9.58 -24.09
C VAL A 571 31.44 -9.57 -25.00
N MET A 572 31.65 -8.46 -25.70
CA MET A 572 32.90 -8.11 -26.36
C MET A 572 33.75 -7.23 -25.45
#